data_AF-A0A412J6C8-F1
#
_entry.id   AF-A0A412J6C8-F1
#
_cell.length_a   1.000
_cell.length_b   1.000
_cell.length_c   1.000
_cell.angle_alpha   90.00
_cell.angle_beta   90.00
_cell.angle_gamma   90.00
#
_symmetry.space_group_name_H-M   'P 1'
#
loop_
_entity.id
_entity.type
_entity.pdbx_description
1 polymer ?
#
loop_
_entity_poly.entity_id
_entity_poly.type
_entity_poly.pdbx_seq_one_letter_code
_entity_poly.pdbx_strand_id
1 'polypeptide(L)'
;MEFSQSLMQDILFQLCKGHYCDFGGSTFKDCMFDINDLTGSGFVQCDFKKTSFDKCILNSTEWFNTKLKELDFSSCEIENIAVSSDKLTGVVVNSSQALEFVKLLGIVVKD
;
A
#
# COMPACT_ATOMS: atom_id res chain seq x y z
N MET A 1 -7.16 2.19 13.79
CA MET A 1 -7.80 3.53 13.86
C MET A 1 -8.70 3.67 12.65
N GLU A 2 -9.84 4.35 12.77
CA GLU A 2 -10.84 4.45 11.69
C GLU A 2 -10.67 5.77 10.92
N PHE A 3 -10.44 5.65 9.62
CA PHE A 3 -10.24 6.77 8.69
C PHE A 3 -11.00 6.57 7.38
N SER A 4 -11.88 5.57 7.27
CA SER A 4 -12.60 5.29 6.03
C SER A 4 -13.40 6.49 5.51
N GLN A 5 -13.60 6.51 4.19
CA GLN A 5 -14.38 7.53 3.46
C GLN A 5 -13.91 8.97 3.70
N SER A 6 -12.63 9.16 4.01
CA SER A 6 -12.07 10.48 4.32
C SER A 6 -11.41 11.14 3.12
N LEU A 7 -11.38 12.48 3.12
CA LEU A 7 -10.48 13.26 2.28
C LEU A 7 -9.29 13.69 3.14
N MET A 8 -8.11 13.20 2.77
CA MET A 8 -6.85 13.56 3.40
C MET A 8 -6.01 14.36 2.41
N GLN A 9 -5.64 15.58 2.81
CA GLN A 9 -4.92 16.49 1.95
C GLN A 9 -3.81 17.21 2.72
N ASP A 10 -2.62 17.26 2.13
CA ASP A 10 -1.43 17.92 2.69
C ASP A 10 -1.04 17.36 4.07
N ILE A 11 -1.05 16.03 4.22
CA ILE A 11 -0.79 15.33 5.49
C ILE A 11 0.52 14.54 5.46
N LEU A 12 1.31 14.66 6.52
CA LEU A 12 2.43 13.79 6.84
C LEU A 12 2.03 12.82 7.96
N PHE A 13 2.05 11.52 7.67
CA PHE A 13 2.03 10.45 8.65
C PHE A 13 3.47 10.00 8.88
N GLN A 14 4.01 10.21 10.08
CA GLN A 14 5.41 9.89 10.36
C GLN A 14 5.56 9.22 11.73
N LEU A 15 6.42 8.19 11.80
CA LEU A 15 6.75 7.47 13.04
C LEU A 15 5.51 6.92 13.78
N CYS A 16 4.46 6.57 13.03
CA CYS A 16 3.21 6.05 13.57
C CYS A 16 3.24 4.52 13.69
N LYS A 17 2.67 4.01 14.79
CA LYS A 17 2.25 2.60 14.92
C LYS A 17 0.80 2.48 14.49
N GLY A 18 0.58 2.46 13.18
CA GLY A 18 -0.73 2.44 12.54
C GLY A 18 -1.24 1.02 12.25
N HIS A 19 -1.05 0.06 13.15
CA HIS A 19 -1.55 -1.31 12.93
C HIS A 19 -3.08 -1.33 12.79
N TYR A 20 -3.59 -2.17 11.88
CA TYR A 20 -5.02 -2.41 11.68
C TYR A 20 -5.83 -1.11 11.54
N CYS A 21 -5.27 -0.11 10.85
CA CYS A 21 -6.02 1.08 10.49
C CYS A 21 -6.91 0.80 9.28
N ASP A 22 -8.12 1.34 9.29
CA ASP A 22 -9.01 1.29 8.15
C ASP A 22 -8.98 2.65 7.45
N PHE A 23 -8.45 2.66 6.22
CA PHE A 23 -8.45 3.83 5.33
C PHE A 23 -9.47 3.66 4.18
N GLY A 24 -10.30 2.62 4.20
CA GLY A 24 -11.13 2.20 3.08
C GLY A 24 -11.98 3.31 2.46
N GLY A 25 -12.02 3.39 1.13
CA GLY A 25 -12.79 4.40 0.39
C GLY A 25 -12.25 5.83 0.48
N SER A 26 -11.07 6.04 1.07
CA SER A 26 -10.51 7.37 1.26
C SER A 26 -9.77 7.90 0.04
N THR A 27 -9.66 9.22 -0.05
CA THR A 27 -8.85 9.92 -1.04
C THR A 27 -7.68 10.63 -0.37
N PHE A 28 -6.47 10.39 -0.87
CA PHE A 28 -5.24 11.02 -0.42
C PHE A 28 -4.71 11.96 -1.50
N LYS A 29 -4.42 13.22 -1.13
CA LYS A 29 -3.88 14.25 -2.03
C LYS A 29 -2.66 14.90 -1.38
N ASP A 30 -1.52 14.80 -2.03
CA ASP A 30 -0.27 15.42 -1.55
C ASP A 30 0.07 14.92 -0.11
N CYS A 31 -0.09 13.62 0.13
CA CYS A 31 0.19 12.99 1.42
C CYS A 31 1.52 12.22 1.42
N MET A 32 2.11 12.03 2.60
CA MET A 32 3.31 11.23 2.78
C MET A 32 3.17 10.30 3.97
N PHE A 33 3.46 9.02 3.77
CA PHE A 33 3.65 8.04 4.82
C PHE A 33 5.15 7.75 4.94
N ASP A 34 5.77 8.18 6.04
CA ASP A 34 7.21 8.07 6.26
C ASP A 34 7.52 7.31 7.57
N ILE A 35 8.22 6.18 7.46
CA ILE A 35 8.66 5.37 8.62
C ILE A 35 7.48 5.00 9.52
N ASN A 36 6.43 4.44 8.92
CA ASN A 36 5.25 3.97 9.66
C ASN A 36 5.18 2.44 9.67
N ASP A 37 4.67 1.88 10.76
CA ASP A 37 4.26 0.50 10.79
C ASP A 37 2.73 0.42 10.57
N LEU A 38 2.33 -0.03 9.39
CA LEU A 38 0.94 -0.11 8.94
C LEU A 38 0.45 -1.56 8.86
N THR A 39 1.13 -2.48 9.54
CA THR A 39 0.82 -3.92 9.51
C THR A 39 -0.68 -4.19 9.70
N GLY A 40 -1.27 -4.97 8.80
CA GLY A 40 -2.68 -5.36 8.84
C GLY A 40 -3.68 -4.24 8.50
N SER A 41 -3.22 -3.08 8.02
CA SER A 41 -4.12 -1.97 7.65
C SER A 41 -4.80 -2.18 6.30
N GLY A 42 -6.02 -1.64 6.17
CA GLY A 42 -6.81 -1.66 4.95
C GLY A 42 -6.75 -0.34 4.18
N PHE A 43 -6.39 -0.43 2.90
CA PHE A 43 -6.43 0.64 1.89
C PHE A 43 -7.36 0.25 0.74
N VAL A 44 -8.51 -0.35 1.06
CA VAL A 44 -9.48 -0.85 0.07
C VAL A 44 -10.20 0.31 -0.61
N GLN A 45 -10.39 0.26 -1.93
CA GLN A 45 -11.09 1.29 -2.72
C GLN A 45 -10.57 2.73 -2.52
N CYS A 46 -9.26 2.90 -2.30
CA CYS A 46 -8.65 4.21 -2.10
C CYS A 46 -8.24 4.89 -3.42
N ASP A 47 -8.20 6.22 -3.42
CA ASP A 47 -7.63 7.05 -4.50
C ASP A 47 -6.41 7.82 -4.00
N PHE A 48 -5.28 7.69 -4.69
CA PHE A 48 -4.02 8.33 -4.33
C PHE A 48 -3.59 9.31 -5.42
N LYS A 49 -3.38 10.57 -5.02
CA LYS A 49 -2.85 11.62 -5.89
C LYS A 49 -1.62 12.23 -5.23
N LYS A 50 -0.47 12.12 -5.88
CA LYS A 50 0.82 12.60 -5.36
C LYS A 50 1.06 12.14 -3.91
N THR A 51 0.81 10.86 -3.66
CA THR A 51 1.00 10.26 -2.34
C THR A 51 2.17 9.29 -2.39
N SER A 52 2.97 9.25 -1.32
CA SER A 52 4.17 8.41 -1.23
C SER A 52 4.17 7.58 0.05
N PHE A 53 4.82 6.42 -0.03
CA PHE A 53 5.11 5.53 1.09
C PHE A 53 6.62 5.31 1.11
N ASP A 54 7.30 5.74 2.17
CA ASP A 54 8.74 5.56 2.33
C ASP A 54 9.05 4.86 3.66
N LYS A 55 9.86 3.80 3.58
CA LYS A 55 10.30 3.01 4.75
C LYS A 55 9.15 2.53 5.65
N CYS A 56 7.99 2.26 5.06
CA CYS A 56 6.84 1.73 5.79
C CYS A 56 6.89 0.20 5.88
N ILE A 57 6.30 -0.35 6.94
CA ILE A 57 5.96 -1.77 7.02
C ILE A 57 4.53 -1.94 6.53
N LEU A 58 4.35 -2.62 5.39
CA LEU A 58 3.07 -2.84 4.72
C LEU A 58 2.64 -4.31 4.77
N ASN A 59 3.14 -5.06 5.76
CA ASN A 59 2.85 -6.48 5.91
C ASN A 59 1.35 -6.72 6.16
N SER A 60 0.79 -7.73 5.48
CA SER A 60 -0.60 -8.13 5.59
C SER A 60 -1.61 -6.99 5.32
N THR A 61 -1.23 -6.00 4.51
CA THR A 61 -2.12 -4.89 4.15
C THR A 61 -3.05 -5.27 2.99
N GLU A 62 -4.24 -4.68 2.97
CA GLU A 62 -5.27 -4.95 1.95
C GLU A 62 -5.47 -3.76 1.01
N TRP A 63 -5.40 -3.98 -0.29
CA TRP A 63 -5.47 -2.94 -1.34
C TRP A 63 -6.49 -3.29 -2.44
N PHE A 64 -7.54 -4.03 -2.10
CA PHE A 64 -8.55 -4.43 -3.07
C PHE A 64 -9.21 -3.22 -3.73
N ASN A 65 -9.39 -3.29 -5.06
CA ASN A 65 -9.98 -2.23 -5.88
C ASN A 65 -9.24 -0.87 -5.84
N THR A 66 -8.02 -0.82 -5.33
CA THR A 66 -7.20 0.38 -5.24
C THR A 66 -6.16 0.40 -6.35
N LYS A 67 -6.09 1.49 -7.12
CA LYS A 67 -5.11 1.62 -8.20
C LYS A 67 -3.72 1.86 -7.60
N LEU A 68 -2.75 1.01 -7.94
CA LEU A 68 -1.38 1.13 -7.44
C LEU A 68 -0.43 1.83 -8.43
N LYS A 69 -0.95 2.30 -9.56
CA LYS A 69 -0.17 3.01 -10.58
C LYS A 69 0.56 4.19 -9.94
N GLU A 70 1.87 4.30 -10.21
CA GLU A 70 2.76 5.36 -9.71
C GLU A 70 3.01 5.35 -8.19
N LEU A 71 2.43 4.42 -7.43
CA LEU A 71 2.87 4.18 -6.05
C LEU A 71 4.21 3.46 -6.07
N ASP A 72 5.12 3.92 -5.23
CA ASP A 72 6.42 3.30 -5.02
C ASP A 72 6.47 2.66 -3.64
N PHE A 73 6.63 1.34 -3.63
CA PHE A 73 6.81 0.56 -2.41
C PHE A 73 8.23 -0.01 -2.30
N SER A 74 9.15 0.35 -3.19
CA SER A 74 10.48 -0.27 -3.29
C SER A 74 11.34 -0.13 -2.03
N SER A 75 11.08 0.90 -1.20
CA SER A 75 11.72 1.11 0.11
C SER A 75 10.95 0.53 1.30
N CYS A 76 9.75 -0.01 1.09
CA CYS A 76 8.90 -0.56 2.12
C CYS A 76 9.16 -2.06 2.38
N GLU A 77 8.73 -2.55 3.53
CA GLU A 77 8.62 -3.99 3.80
C GLU A 77 7.25 -4.49 3.36
N ILE A 78 7.23 -5.59 2.60
CA ILE A 78 6.00 -6.22 2.12
C ILE A 78 6.10 -7.73 2.31
N GLU A 79 5.19 -8.25 3.11
CA GLU A 79 4.87 -9.68 3.22
C GLU A 79 3.34 -9.85 3.21
N ASN A 80 2.83 -10.90 2.55
CA ASN A 80 1.39 -11.23 2.54
C ASN A 80 0.44 -10.09 2.12
N ILE A 81 0.86 -9.21 1.20
CA ILE A 81 0.01 -8.14 0.69
C ILE A 81 -1.16 -8.70 -0.13
N ALA A 82 -2.36 -8.15 0.09
CA ALA A 82 -3.55 -8.52 -0.66
C ALA A 82 -3.92 -7.41 -1.66
N VAL A 83 -3.96 -7.74 -2.95
CA VAL A 83 -4.16 -6.76 -4.03
C VAL A 83 -5.09 -7.32 -5.11
N SER A 84 -5.75 -6.43 -5.86
CA SER A 84 -6.44 -6.82 -7.09
C SER A 84 -5.43 -6.89 -8.23
N SER A 85 -5.31 -8.05 -8.89
CA SER A 85 -4.31 -8.27 -9.97
C SER A 85 -4.43 -7.28 -11.12
N ASP A 86 -5.66 -6.86 -11.46
CA ASP A 86 -5.96 -5.85 -12.48
C ASP A 86 -5.58 -4.41 -12.08
N LYS A 87 -5.08 -4.20 -10.86
CA LYS A 87 -4.68 -2.90 -10.31
C LYS A 87 -3.18 -2.72 -10.13
N LEU A 88 -2.38 -3.73 -10.46
CA LEU A 88 -0.93 -3.75 -10.28
C LEU A 88 -0.15 -2.93 -11.32
N THR A 89 -0.76 -2.59 -12.45
CA THR A 89 -0.02 -1.94 -13.55
C THR A 89 0.56 -0.60 -13.11
N GLY A 90 1.89 -0.50 -13.14
CA GLY A 90 2.62 0.73 -12.85
C GLY A 90 3.01 0.95 -11.39
N VAL A 91 2.78 -0.02 -10.49
CA VAL A 91 3.39 0.02 -9.14
C VAL A 91 4.89 -0.21 -9.24
N VAL A 92 5.67 0.51 -8.44
CA VAL A 92 7.13 0.35 -8.35
C VAL A 92 7.46 -0.49 -7.12
N VAL A 93 8.20 -1.57 -7.34
CA VAL A 93 8.60 -2.54 -6.32
C VAL A 93 10.04 -2.98 -6.57
N ASN A 94 10.71 -3.46 -5.52
CA ASN A 94 12.03 -4.07 -5.65
C ASN A 94 11.95 -5.56 -6.07
N SER A 95 13.10 -6.21 -6.28
CA SER A 95 13.15 -7.59 -6.78
C SER A 95 12.56 -8.63 -5.83
N SER A 96 12.71 -8.48 -4.51
CA SER A 96 12.13 -9.42 -3.54
C SER A 96 10.61 -9.29 -3.49
N GLN A 97 10.11 -8.05 -3.48
CA GLN A 97 8.69 -7.75 -3.55
C GLN A 97 8.06 -8.27 -4.84
N ALA A 98 8.75 -8.17 -5.98
CA ALA A 98 8.24 -8.67 -7.26
C ALA A 98 7.86 -10.16 -7.20
N LEU A 99 8.59 -10.98 -6.44
CA LEU A 99 8.25 -12.40 -6.23
C LEU A 99 6.91 -12.58 -5.49
N GLU A 100 6.61 -11.72 -4.51
CA GLU A 100 5.32 -11.72 -3.82
C GLU A 100 4.17 -11.41 -4.80
N PHE A 101 4.33 -10.40 -5.64
CA PHE A 101 3.32 -10.06 -6.66
C PHE A 101 3.16 -11.15 -7.73
N VAL A 102 4.23 -11.79 -8.16
CA VAL A 102 4.17 -12.91 -9.13
C VAL A 102 3.38 -14.08 -8.56
N LYS A 103 3.57 -14.43 -7.28
CA LYS A 103 2.77 -15.46 -6.61
C LYS A 103 1.28 -15.10 -6.57
N LEU A 104 0.93 -13.84 -6.33
CA LEU A 104 -0.47 -13.36 -6.34
C LEU A 104 -1.14 -13.47 -7.72
N LEU A 105 -0.35 -13.48 -8.80
CA LEU A 105 -0.83 -13.74 -10.15
C LEU A 105 -1.04 -15.24 -10.45
N GLY A 106 -0.85 -16.11 -9.47
CA GLY A 106 -0.94 -17.56 -9.62
C GLY A 106 0.25 -18.16 -10.39
N ILE A 107 1.33 -17.41 -10.56
CA ILE A 107 2.52 -17.87 -11.27
C ILE A 107 3.42 -18.62 -10.28
N VAL A 108 3.84 -19.82 -10.69
CA VAL A 108 4.79 -20.63 -9.93
C VAL A 108 6.21 -20.28 -10.36
N VAL A 109 7.00 -19.74 -9.44
CA VAL A 109 8.44 -19.48 -9.63
C VAL A 109 9.22 -20.70 -9.14
N LYS A 110 10.23 -21.12 -9.91
CA LYS A 110 11.20 -22.17 -9.54
C LYS A 110 12.60 -21.57 -9.62
N ASP A 111 13.48 -22.00 -8.72
CA ASP A 111 14.90 -21.68 -8.72
C ASP A 111 15.67 -22.43 -9.83
#